data_AF-A0A3C2DBN3-F1
#
_entry.id   AF-A0A3C2DBN3-F1
#
_cell.length_a   1.000
_cell.length_b   1.000
_cell.length_c   1.000
_cell.angle_alpha   90.00
_cell.angle_beta   90.00
_cell.angle_gamma   90.00
#
_symmetry.space_group_name_H-M   'P 1'
#
loop_
_entity.id
_entity.type
_entity.pdbx_description
1 polymer ?
#
loop_
_entity_poly.entity_id
_entity_poly.type
_entity_poly.pdbx_seq_one_letter_code
_entity_poly.pdbx_strand_id
1 'polypeptide(L)' 'DRIIAANPGRTVAVGCHGGVVSAYLSHVLGIDRVLFYEAYYTSVCRVAASSAGHRSVRSMN' A
#
# COMPACT_ATOMS: atom_id res chain seq x y z
N ASP A 1 1.59 -2.87 10.54
CA ASP A 1 1.41 -1.93 11.67
C ASP A 1 2.66 -1.20 12.15
N ARG A 2 3.82 -1.86 12.30
CA ARG A 2 5.05 -1.22 12.84
C ARG A 2 5.46 0.07 12.13
N ILE A 3 5.44 0.10 10.78
CA ILE A 3 5.80 1.29 9.99
C ILE A 3 4.91 2.49 10.36
N ILE A 4 3.60 2.27 10.53
CA ILE A 4 2.64 3.34 10.79
C ILE A 4 2.78 3.84 12.23
N ALA A 5 2.92 2.93 13.19
CA ALA A 5 3.12 3.27 14.60
C ALA A 5 4.39 4.11 14.82
N ALA A 6 5.46 3.83 14.08
CA ALA A 6 6.73 4.55 14.18
C ALA A 6 6.77 5.91 13.45
N ASN A 7 5.77 6.22 12.61
CA ASN A 7 5.80 7.39 11.71
C ASN A 7 4.51 8.23 11.74
N PRO A 8 4.05 8.71 12.92
CA PRO A 8 2.85 9.53 13.01
C PRO A 8 3.03 10.87 12.27
N GLY A 9 2.07 11.23 11.42
CA GLY A 9 2.08 12.50 10.67
C GLY A 9 3.16 12.61 9.59
N ARG A 10 3.86 11.52 9.27
CA ARG A 10 4.96 11.50 8.30
C ARG A 10 4.60 10.72 7.05
N THR A 11 5.25 11.06 5.95
CA THR A 11 5.23 10.28 4.71
C THR A 11 6.38 9.28 4.71
N VAL A 12 6.09 8.01 4.42
CA VAL A 12 7.08 6.94 4.34
C VAL A 12 7.08 6.37 2.92
N ALA A 13 8.26 6.25 2.32
CA ALA A 13 8.45 5.52 1.06
C ALA A 13 8.88 4.08 1.34
N VAL A 14 8.31 3.13 0.60
CA VAL A 14 8.64 1.69 0.70
C VAL A 14 8.96 1.18 -0.70
N GLY A 15 10.18 0.66 -0.89
CA GLY A 15 10.59 0.02 -2.13
C GLY A 15 10.38 -1.50 -2.06
N CYS A 16 9.70 -2.07 -3.06
CA CYS A 16 9.49 -3.51 -3.19
C CYS A 16 9.14 -3.90 -4.65
N HIS A 17 8.98 -5.19 -4.91
CA HIS A 17 8.54 -5.70 -6.21
C HIS A 17 7.05 -5.46 -6.43
N GLY A 18 6.62 -5.34 -7.70
CA GLY A 18 5.21 -5.11 -8.05
C GLY A 18 4.24 -6.12 -7.44
N GLY A 19 4.65 -7.39 -7.32
CA GLY A 19 3.84 -8.42 -6.65
C GLY A 19 3.60 -8.17 -5.16
N VAL A 20 4.58 -7.59 -4.45
CA VAL A 20 4.44 -7.25 -3.03
C VAL A 20 3.50 -6.05 -2.87
N VAL A 21 3.65 -5.02 -3.71
CA VAL A 21 2.73 -3.88 -3.75
C VAL A 21 1.30 -4.37 -4.02
N SER A 22 1.14 -5.27 -4.99
CA SER A 22 -0.17 -5.83 -5.32
C SER A 22 -0.77 -6.63 -4.18
N ALA A 23 -0.01 -7.50 -3.51
CA ALA A 23 -0.49 -8.23 -2.34
C ALA A 23 -0.97 -7.28 -1.22
N TYR A 24 -0.21 -6.22 -0.94
CA TYR A 24 -0.59 -5.23 0.06
C TYR A 24 -1.86 -4.46 -0.33
N LEU A 25 -1.96 -3.99 -1.58
CA LEU A 25 -3.16 -3.30 -2.05
C LEU A 25 -4.39 -4.22 -2.06
N SER A 26 -4.23 -5.49 -2.43
CA SER A 26 -5.31 -6.50 -2.39
C SER A 26 -5.84 -6.65 -0.98
N HIS A 27 -4.94 -6.75 0.01
CA HIS A 27 -5.31 -6.80 1.43
C HIS A 27 -6.04 -5.53 1.88
N VAL A 28 -5.56 -4.34 1.52
CA VAL A 28 -6.20 -3.06 1.87
C VAL A 28 -7.60 -2.93 1.24
N LEU A 29 -7.79 -3.46 0.04
CA LEU A 29 -9.05 -3.38 -0.71
C LEU A 29 -10.01 -4.54 -0.43
N GLY A 30 -9.60 -5.56 0.34
CA GLY A 30 -10.41 -6.76 0.58
C GLY A 30 -10.59 -7.64 -0.67
N ILE A 31 -9.59 -7.66 -1.56
CA ILE A 31 -9.59 -8.46 -2.79
C ILE A 31 -8.80 -9.75 -2.54
N ASP A 32 -9.40 -10.90 -2.79
CA ASP A 32 -8.75 -12.21 -2.57
C ASP A 32 -7.65 -12.52 -3.60
N ARG A 33 -7.75 -11.93 -4.80
CA ARG A 33 -6.78 -12.13 -5.88
C ARG A 33 -5.56 -11.22 -5.69
N VAL A 34 -4.40 -11.82 -5.43
CA VAL A 34 -3.09 -11.15 -5.60
C VAL A 34 -2.83 -10.93 -7.09
N LEU A 35 -2.11 -9.86 -7.45
CA LEU A 35 -1.88 -9.44 -8.85
C LEU A 35 -3.18 -9.00 -9.56
N PHE A 36 -4.10 -8.36 -8.84
CA PHE A 36 -5.37 -7.87 -9.43
C PHE A 36 -5.20 -6.70 -10.42
N TYR A 37 -4.03 -6.04 -10.44
CA TYR A 37 -3.73 -4.94 -11.35
C TYR A 37 -2.30 -5.05 -11.89
N GLU A 38 -2.06 -4.42 -13.04
CA GLU A 38 -0.75 -4.32 -13.66
C GLU A 38 0.06 -3.19 -13.03
N ALA A 39 1.14 -3.54 -12.34
CA ALA A 39 2.09 -2.59 -11.80
C ALA A 39 3.09 -2.16 -12.87
N TYR A 40 3.12 -0.88 -13.20
CA TYR A 40 4.09 -0.35 -14.16
C TYR A 40 5.49 -0.29 -13.56
N TYR A 41 6.51 -0.33 -14.43
CA TYR A 41 7.89 -0.16 -14.01
C TYR A 41 8.05 1.20 -13.32
N THR A 42 8.64 1.21 -12.13
CA THR A 42 8.78 2.42 -11.27
C THR A 42 7.47 3.12 -10.86
N SER A 43 6.33 2.42 -10.93
CA SER A 43 5.04 2.94 -10.46
C SER A 43 5.05 3.33 -8.97
N VAL A 44 4.19 4.29 -8.62
CA VAL A 44 4.00 4.76 -7.25
C VAL A 44 2.55 4.62 -6.83
N CYS A 45 2.30 3.73 -5.87
CA CYS A 45 1.01 3.63 -5.21
C CYS A 45 1.02 4.39 -3.89
N ARG A 46 -0.10 5.01 -3.53
CA ARG A 46 -0.24 5.77 -2.28
C ARG A 46 -1.35 5.20 -1.44
N VAL A 47 -1.06 4.95 -0.16
CA VAL A 47 -2.03 4.49 0.83
C VAL A 47 -2.00 5.43 2.03
N ALA A 48 -3.15 5.99 2.40
CA ALA A 48 -3.31 6.68 3.67
C ALA A 48 -3.56 5.66 4.78
N ALA A 49 -2.90 5.81 5.92
CA ALA A 49 -3.00 4.89 7.03
C ALA A 49 -3.12 5.62 8.37
N SER A 50 -3.98 5.11 9.25
CA SER A 50 -4.19 5.61 10.61
C SER A 50 -3.70 4.61 11.65
N SER A 51 -3.25 5.11 12.81
CA SER A 51 -2.97 4.29 14.00
C SER A 51 -4.23 3.56 14.51
N ALA A 52 -5.43 4.07 14.19
CA ALA A 52 -6.71 3.42 14.49
C ALA A 52 -7.04 2.22 13.57
N GLY A 53 -6.11 1.80 12.71
CA GLY A 53 -6.28 0.64 11.84
C GLY A 53 -6.85 0.94 10.45
N HIS A 54 -7.40 2.13 10.21
CA HIS A 54 -7.94 2.48 8.89
C HIS A 54 -6.85 2.56 7.81
N ARG A 55 -7.15 2.06 6.62
CA ARG A 55 -6.32 2.13 5.41
C ARG A 55 -7.19 2.55 4.23
N SER A 56 -6.65 3.38 3.34
CA SER A 56 -7.35 3.81 2.13
C SER A 56 -6.35 4.01 1.00
N VAL A 57 -6.61 3.38 -0.15
CA VAL A 57 -5.83 3.59 -1.37
C VAL A 57 -6.17 4.97 -1.93
N ARG A 58 -5.15 5.79 -2.17
CA ARG A 58 -5.27 7.15 -2.72
C ARG A 58 -4.98 7.21 -4.21
N SER A 59 -4.02 6.42 -4.67
CA SER A 59 -3.66 6.30 -6.08
C SER A 59 -2.95 4.98 -6.34
N MET A 60 -3.04 4.49 -7.57
CA MET A 60 -2.30 3.34 -8.08
C MET A 60 -1.66 3.73 -9.41
N ASN A 61 -0.43 3.24 -9.64
CA ASN A 61 0.46 3.56 -10.76
C ASN A 61 1.03 4.99 -10.77
#